data_AF-A0A075HZA7-F1
#
_entry.id   AF-A0A075HZA7-F1
#
_cell.length_a   1.000
_cell.length_b   1.000
_cell.length_c   1.000
_cell.angle_alpha   90.00
_cell.angle_beta   90.00
_cell.angle_gamma   90.00
#
_symmetry.space_group_name_H-M   'P 1'
#
loop_
_entity.id
_entity.type
_entity.pdbx_description
1 polymer ?
#
loop_
_entity_poly.entity_id
_entity_poly.type
_entity_poly.pdbx_seq_one_letter_code
_entity_poly.pdbx_strand_id
1 'polypeptide(L)'
;MFEKLSNAFSNVAKSLGEKELKENDIDDMLTQLEISLLESDVATEVIDNIKSDLKEKLIGVKVNKKEIEDFVRKSLIENISSMFDEAGSFDLISDIKLKTDPQDPYLILFVGINGTGKTTTIAKIANLLQKTKFHW
;
A
#
# COMPACT_ATOMS: atom_id res chain seq x y z
N MET A 1 -12.87 7.34 -0.74
CA MET A 1 -12.14 6.17 -1.27
C MET A 1 -11.15 5.76 -0.19
N PHE A 2 -11.08 4.48 0.19
CA PHE A 2 -10.35 3.94 1.37
C PHE A 2 -10.99 4.12 2.76
N GLU A 3 -12.29 4.42 2.85
CA GLU A 3 -12.95 4.59 4.16
C GLU A 3 -12.97 3.31 5.00
N LYS A 4 -13.29 2.16 4.40
CA LYS A 4 -13.28 0.86 5.10
C LYS A 4 -11.90 0.56 5.71
N LEU A 5 -10.85 0.73 4.91
CA LEU A 5 -9.46 0.54 5.33
C LEU A 5 -9.05 1.54 6.43
N SER A 6 -9.41 2.82 6.27
CA SER A 6 -9.16 3.86 7.28
C SER A 6 -9.88 3.56 8.61
N ASN A 7 -11.11 3.05 8.54
CA ASN A 7 -11.91 2.66 9.71
C ASN A 7 -11.33 1.43 10.40
N ALA A 8 -10.90 0.41 9.63
CA ALA A 8 -10.22 -0.76 10.16
C ALA A 8 -9.02 -0.38 11.04
N PHE A 9 -8.14 0.48 10.53
CA PHE A 9 -6.96 0.94 11.26
C PHE A 9 -7.31 1.79 12.48
N SER A 10 -8.29 2.69 12.34
CA SER A 10 -8.71 3.57 13.44
C SER A 10 -9.35 2.78 14.60
N ASN A 11 -10.15 1.76 14.31
CA ASN A 11 -10.79 0.92 15.32
C ASN A 11 -9.76 0.11 16.12
N VAL A 12 -8.78 -0.44 15.42
CA VAL A 12 -7.68 -1.19 16.01
C VAL A 12 -6.83 -0.28 16.91
N ALA A 13 -6.47 0.90 16.43
CA ALA A 13 -5.67 1.87 17.19
C ALA A 13 -6.39 2.36 18.46
N LYS A 14 -7.71 2.57 18.39
CA LYS A 14 -8.55 2.89 19.58
C LYS A 14 -8.61 1.75 20.59
N SER A 15 -8.77 0.51 20.13
CA SER A 15 -8.84 -0.66 21.01
C SER A 15 -7.58 -0.83 21.88
N LEU A 16 -6.43 -0.39 21.37
CA LEU A 16 -5.14 -0.43 22.05
C LEU A 16 -4.97 0.68 23.10
N GLY A 17 -5.61 1.85 22.90
CA GLY A 17 -5.55 2.98 23.85
C GLY A 17 -6.28 2.73 25.16
N GLU A 18 -7.29 1.87 25.16
CA GLU A 18 -8.18 1.67 26.31
C GLU A 18 -7.61 0.68 27.35
N LYS A 19 -6.78 -0.30 26.94
CA LYS A 19 -6.32 -1.42 27.80
C LYS A 19 -4.84 -1.35 28.18
N GLU A 20 -4.50 -1.96 29.32
CA GLU A 20 -3.08 -2.23 29.66
C GLU A 20 -2.66 -3.46 28.84
N LEU A 21 -1.67 -3.30 27.95
CA LEU A 21 -1.34 -4.34 26.97
C LEU A 21 -0.75 -5.58 27.65
N LYS A 22 -1.50 -6.68 27.64
CA LYS A 22 -0.97 -8.03 27.83
C LYS A 22 -0.83 -8.69 26.47
N GLU A 23 0.00 -9.73 26.39
CA GLU A 23 0.26 -10.47 25.15
C GLU A 23 -1.04 -11.00 24.51
N ASN A 24 -1.99 -11.50 25.31
CA ASN A 24 -3.30 -11.93 24.83
C ASN A 24 -4.16 -10.79 24.24
N ASP A 25 -4.05 -9.56 24.77
CA ASP A 25 -4.81 -8.41 24.24
C ASP A 25 -4.29 -8.00 22.85
N ILE A 26 -3.00 -8.22 22.57
CA ILE A 26 -2.38 -7.95 21.27
C ILE A 26 -2.90 -8.94 20.23
N ASP A 27 -2.95 -10.24 20.56
CA ASP A 27 -3.41 -11.28 19.63
C ASP A 27 -4.90 -11.11 19.24
N ASP A 28 -5.77 -10.78 20.19
CA ASP A 28 -7.18 -10.49 19.91
C ASP A 28 -7.34 -9.28 18.96
N MET A 29 -6.54 -8.23 19.17
CA MET A 29 -6.53 -7.03 18.34
C MET A 29 -6.02 -7.32 16.92
N LEU A 30 -4.93 -8.07 16.78
CA LEU A 30 -4.41 -8.46 15.47
C LEU A 30 -5.41 -9.32 14.69
N THR A 31 -6.20 -10.13 15.40
CA THR A 31 -7.30 -10.90 14.80
C THR A 31 -8.43 -10.01 14.28
N GLN A 32 -8.79 -8.95 15.03
CA GLN A 32 -9.78 -7.98 14.55
C GLN A 32 -9.28 -7.15 13.35
N LEU A 33 -7.99 -6.80 13.35
CA LEU A 33 -7.34 -6.13 12.23
C LEU A 33 -7.42 -7.03 10.97
N GLU A 34 -7.09 -8.30 11.10
CA GLU A 34 -7.18 -9.28 10.01
C GLU A 34 -8.57 -9.32 9.36
N ILE A 35 -9.62 -9.50 10.17
CA ILE A 35 -11.00 -9.55 9.68
C ILE A 35 -11.34 -8.25 8.93
N SER A 36 -10.98 -7.10 9.51
CA SER A 36 -11.28 -5.80 8.92
C SER A 36 -10.55 -5.56 7.59
N LEU A 37 -9.31 -6.06 7.47
CA LEU A 37 -8.51 -5.98 6.24
C LEU A 37 -9.03 -6.94 5.17
N LEU A 38 -9.46 -8.15 5.54
CA LEU A 38 -10.12 -9.09 4.64
C LEU A 38 -11.42 -8.50 4.06
N GLU A 39 -12.24 -7.86 4.89
CA GLU A 39 -13.46 -7.15 4.45
C GLU A 39 -13.19 -5.93 3.55
N SER A 40 -11.94 -5.47 3.54
CA SER A 40 -11.45 -4.35 2.73
C SER A 40 -10.73 -4.79 1.46
N ASP A 41 -10.87 -6.07 1.06
CA ASP A 41 -10.27 -6.66 -0.14
C ASP A 41 -8.72 -6.64 -0.14
N VAL A 42 -8.10 -6.68 1.04
CA VAL A 42 -6.64 -6.78 1.18
C VAL A 42 -6.23 -8.24 1.07
N ALA A 43 -5.17 -8.51 0.29
CA ALA A 43 -4.65 -9.86 0.10
C ALA A 43 -4.05 -10.41 1.41
N THR A 44 -4.28 -11.70 1.69
CA THR A 44 -3.83 -12.37 2.92
C THR A 44 -2.33 -12.22 3.17
N GLU A 45 -1.50 -12.31 2.12
CA GLU A 45 -0.04 -12.13 2.24
C GLU A 45 0.34 -10.75 2.78
N VAL A 46 -0.40 -9.70 2.40
CA VAL A 46 -0.20 -8.33 2.90
C VAL A 46 -0.66 -8.22 4.35
N ILE A 47 -1.78 -8.87 4.69
CA ILE A 47 -2.31 -8.89 6.05
C ILE A 47 -1.33 -9.58 7.01
N ASP A 48 -0.79 -10.72 6.61
CA ASP A 48 0.19 -11.48 7.39
C ASP A 48 1.46 -10.66 7.64
N ASN A 49 1.93 -9.94 6.62
CA ASN A 49 3.07 -9.03 6.76
C ASN A 49 2.79 -7.91 7.78
N ILE A 50 1.66 -7.21 7.64
CA ILE A 50 1.23 -6.15 8.55
C ILE A 50 1.11 -6.66 10.00
N LYS A 51 0.52 -7.85 10.19
CA LYS A 51 0.37 -8.45 11.53
C LYS A 51 1.71 -8.79 12.16
N SER A 52 2.63 -9.38 11.39
CA SER A 52 3.95 -9.75 11.88
C SER A 52 4.73 -8.51 12.32
N ASP A 53 4.76 -7.46 11.48
CA ASP A 53 5.44 -6.20 11.78
C ASP A 53 4.88 -5.52 13.04
N LEU A 54 3.55 -5.42 13.13
CA LEU A 54 2.89 -4.84 14.31
C LEU A 54 3.13 -5.68 15.58
N LYS A 55 3.07 -7.01 15.47
CA LYS A 55 3.31 -7.90 16.62
C LYS A 55 4.72 -7.69 17.17
N GLU A 56 5.73 -7.67 16.31
CA GLU A 56 7.12 -7.42 16.72
C GLU A 56 7.31 -6.04 17.36
N LYS A 57 6.66 -5.01 16.82
CA LYS A 57 6.74 -3.63 17.33
C LYS A 57 5.96 -3.40 18.64
N LEU A 58 4.96 -4.22 18.92
CA LEU A 58 4.12 -4.08 20.12
C LEU A 58 4.56 -5.00 21.27
N ILE A 59 5.20 -6.14 20.98
CA ILE A 59 5.71 -7.04 22.02
C ILE A 59 6.82 -6.34 22.82
N GLY A 60 6.64 -6.26 24.15
CA GLY A 60 7.64 -5.73 25.07
C GLY A 60 7.77 -4.20 25.11
N VAL A 61 7.04 -3.47 24.27
CA VAL A 61 7.07 -1.99 24.28
C VAL A 61 6.06 -1.45 25.29
N LYS A 62 6.56 -0.71 26.29
CA LYS A 62 5.71 0.08 27.20
C LYS A 62 5.30 1.38 26.52
N VAL A 63 4.39 1.30 25.55
CA VAL A 63 3.79 2.50 24.95
C VAL A 63 2.80 3.10 25.95
N ASN A 64 2.86 4.41 26.15
CA ASN A 64 1.86 5.11 26.95
C ASN A 64 0.49 4.95 26.29
N LYS A 65 -0.57 4.66 27.05
CA LYS A 65 -1.94 4.49 26.51
C LYS A 65 -2.39 5.66 25.63
N LYS A 66 -1.90 6.87 25.91
CA LYS A 66 -2.21 8.08 25.14
C LYS A 66 -1.49 8.16 23.78
N GLU A 67 -0.44 7.39 23.58
CA GLU A 67 0.46 7.44 22.42
C GLU A 67 0.34 6.20 21.53
N ILE A 68 -0.37 5.17 21.99
CA ILE A 68 -0.45 3.88 21.27
C ILE A 68 -1.23 3.98 19.97
N GLU A 69 -2.27 4.81 19.91
CA GLU A 69 -3.02 5.05 18.68
C GLU A 69 -2.10 5.64 17.60
N ASP A 70 -1.32 6.66 17.96
CA ASP A 70 -0.35 7.28 17.06
C ASP A 70 0.80 6.32 16.69
N PHE A 71 1.27 5.51 17.64
CA PHE A 71 2.31 4.51 17.41
C PHE A 71 1.88 3.47 16.38
N VAL A 72 0.68 2.91 16.53
CA VAL A 72 0.12 1.90 15.63
C VAL A 72 -0.10 2.50 14.24
N ARG A 73 -0.66 3.71 14.19
CA ARG A 73 -0.86 4.43 12.93
C ARG A 73 0.46 4.65 12.19
N LYS A 74 1.50 5.11 12.89
CA LYS A 74 2.84 5.30 12.30
C LYS A 74 3.44 4.00 11.83
N SER A 75 3.38 2.95 12.65
CA SER A 75 3.90 1.62 12.32
C SER A 75 3.25 1.06 11.05
N LEU A 76 1.94 1.23 10.91
CA LEU A 76 1.19 0.84 9.71
C LEU A 76 1.59 1.66 8.48
N ILE A 77 1.72 2.99 8.61
CA ILE A 77 2.15 3.85 7.51
C ILE A 77 3.55 3.44 7.05
N GLU A 78 4.48 3.24 7.99
CA GLU A 78 5.86 2.84 7.71
C GLU A 78 5.91 1.49 6.99
N ASN A 79 5.18 0.48 7.48
CA ASN A 79 5.13 -0.84 6.87
C ASN A 79 4.53 -0.80 5.45
N ILE A 80 3.39 -0.12 5.26
CA ILE A 80 2.77 -0.01 3.94
C ILE A 80 3.69 0.76 2.98
N SER A 81 4.31 1.85 3.44
CA SER A 81 5.27 2.62 2.64
C SER A 81 6.46 1.76 2.23
N SER A 82 7.05 0.98 3.15
CA SER A 82 8.18 0.12 2.80
C SER A 82 7.81 -0.93 1.76
N MET A 83 6.61 -1.52 1.84
CA MET A 83 6.12 -2.45 0.81
C MET A 83 6.01 -1.80 -0.58
N PHE A 84 5.60 -0.53 -0.65
CA PHE A 84 5.58 0.21 -1.91
C PHE A 84 6.99 0.58 -2.41
N ASP A 85 7.89 0.91 -1.50
CA ASP A 85 9.29 1.24 -1.84
C ASP A 85 10.04 0.00 -2.37
N GLU A 86 9.76 -1.19 -1.83
CA GLU A 86 10.31 -2.47 -2.30
C GLU A 86 9.91 -2.83 -3.73
N ALA A 87 8.75 -2.37 -4.19
CA ALA A 87 8.33 -2.54 -5.58
C ALA A 87 9.22 -1.78 -6.57
N GLY A 88 10.03 -0.84 -6.07
CA GLY A 88 10.91 0.00 -6.86
C GLY A 88 10.17 1.15 -7.55
N SER A 89 10.95 1.98 -8.25
CA SER A 89 10.41 3.08 -9.03
C SER A 89 10.56 2.81 -10.52
N PHE A 90 9.59 3.29 -11.29
CA PHE A 90 9.58 3.22 -12.75
C PHE A 90 9.22 4.60 -13.30
N ASP A 91 10.11 5.17 -14.11
CA ASP A 91 9.88 6.46 -14.78
C ASP A 91 9.90 6.27 -16.30
N LEU A 92 8.70 6.01 -16.83
CA LEU A 92 8.46 5.84 -18.25
C LEU A 92 9.02 6.99 -19.10
N ILE A 93 8.94 8.24 -18.61
CA ILE A 93 9.36 9.41 -19.38
C ILE A 93 10.87 9.47 -19.48
N SER A 94 11.56 9.21 -18.37
CA SER A 94 13.02 9.13 -18.35
C SER A 94 13.52 7.97 -19.21
N ASP A 95 12.89 6.80 -19.12
CA ASP A 95 13.26 5.62 -19.91
C ASP A 95 13.10 5.84 -21.41
N ILE A 96 12.03 6.51 -21.85
CA ILE A 96 11.85 6.89 -23.26
C ILE A 96 12.94 7.87 -23.71
N LYS A 97 13.33 8.85 -22.88
CA LYS A 97 14.38 9.84 -23.25
C LYS A 97 15.76 9.22 -23.39
N LEU A 98 16.03 8.13 -22.68
CA LEU A 98 17.30 7.42 -22.79
C LEU A 98 17.47 6.71 -24.15
N LYS A 99 16.38 6.49 -24.89
CA LYS A 99 16.45 6.04 -26.28
C LYS A 99 16.90 7.19 -27.18
N THR A 100 18.15 7.14 -27.62
CA THR A 100 18.76 8.17 -28.47
C THR A 100 18.67 7.88 -29.96
N ASP A 101 18.43 6.62 -30.34
CA ASP A 101 18.31 6.21 -31.74
C ASP A 101 16.87 6.47 -32.24
N PRO A 102 16.66 7.36 -33.22
CA PRO A 102 15.33 7.62 -33.79
C PRO A 102 14.72 6.41 -34.50
N GLN A 103 15.51 5.39 -34.85
CA GLN A 103 15.04 4.16 -35.50
C GLN A 103 14.66 3.05 -34.50
N ASP A 104 14.86 3.27 -33.20
CA ASP A 104 14.56 2.30 -32.14
C ASP A 104 13.38 2.77 -31.28
N PRO A 105 12.13 2.43 -31.64
CA PRO A 105 10.95 2.87 -30.90
C PRO A 105 10.87 2.21 -29.52
N TYR A 106 10.38 2.98 -28.53
CA TYR A 106 10.10 2.44 -27.20
C TYR A 106 8.78 1.63 -27.21
N LEU A 107 8.88 0.30 -27.23
CA LEU A 107 7.72 -0.59 -27.29
C LEU A 107 7.11 -0.82 -25.90
N ILE A 108 5.80 -0.51 -25.75
CA ILE A 108 5.03 -0.75 -24.52
C ILE A 108 3.94 -1.79 -24.80
N LEU A 109 3.97 -2.92 -24.09
CA LEU A 109 2.96 -3.97 -24.18
C LEU A 109 1.94 -3.85 -23.03
N PHE A 110 0.65 -3.76 -23.36
CA PHE A 110 -0.45 -3.73 -22.39
C PHE A 110 -1.12 -5.11 -22.31
N VAL A 111 -1.15 -5.70 -21.11
CA VAL A 111 -1.77 -7.01 -20.84
C VAL A 111 -2.87 -6.88 -19.79
N GLY A 112 -3.87 -7.76 -19.84
CA GLY A 112 -4.97 -7.83 -18.86
C GLY A 112 -6.26 -8.40 -19.44
N ILE A 113 -7.19 -8.82 -18.57
CA ILE A 113 -8.49 -9.38 -18.97
C ILE A 113 -9.42 -8.32 -19.59
N ASN A 114 -10.47 -8.76 -20.29
CA ASN A 114 -11.44 -7.84 -20.90
C ASN A 114 -12.21 -7.05 -19.83
N GLY A 115 -12.48 -5.77 -20.09
CA GLY A 115 -13.20 -4.89 -19.16
C GLY A 115 -12.34 -4.11 -18.16
N THR A 116 -11.03 -4.35 -18.08
CA THR A 116 -10.12 -3.64 -17.13
C THR A 116 -9.68 -2.25 -17.60
N GLY A 117 -10.23 -1.75 -18.70
CA GLY A 117 -9.94 -0.40 -19.20
C GLY A 117 -8.67 -0.25 -20.05
N LYS A 118 -8.05 -1.35 -20.52
CA LYS A 118 -6.81 -1.34 -21.34
C LYS A 118 -6.82 -0.29 -22.46
N THR A 119 -7.84 -0.30 -23.32
CA THR A 119 -7.95 0.63 -24.46
C THR A 119 -8.01 2.09 -24.02
N THR A 120 -8.76 2.38 -22.96
CA THR A 120 -8.86 3.73 -22.38
C THR A 120 -7.55 4.17 -21.75
N THR A 121 -6.84 3.26 -21.09
CA THR A 121 -5.52 3.52 -20.50
C THR A 121 -4.48 3.79 -21.58
N ILE A 122 -4.47 3.05 -22.68
CA ILE A 122 -3.61 3.30 -23.84
C ILE A 122 -3.86 4.72 -24.38
N ALA A 123 -5.12 5.11 -24.57
CA ALA A 123 -5.46 6.46 -25.06
C ALA A 123 -4.99 7.58 -24.09
N LYS A 124 -5.11 7.37 -22.77
CA LYS A 124 -4.64 8.31 -21.75
C LYS A 124 -3.12 8.45 -21.75
N ILE A 125 -2.40 7.33 -21.82
CA ILE A 125 -0.92 7.32 -21.93
C ILE A 125 -0.50 7.95 -23.26
N ALA A 126 -1.23 7.69 -24.34
CA ALA A 126 -0.98 8.29 -25.64
C ALA A 126 -1.01 9.82 -25.59
N ASN A 127 -2.09 10.35 -25.02
CA ASN A 127 -2.27 11.78 -24.79
C ASN A 127 -1.22 12.36 -23.83
N LEU A 128 -0.83 11.62 -22.78
CA LEU A 128 0.24 12.05 -21.87
C LEU A 128 1.57 12.23 -22.61
N LEU A 129 1.99 11.23 -23.41
CA LEU A 129 3.27 11.27 -24.13
C LEU A 129 3.30 12.36 -25.21
N GLN A 130 2.18 12.59 -25.91
CA GLN A 130 2.05 13.71 -26.86
C GLN A 130 2.23 15.06 -26.18
N LYS A 131 1.61 15.26 -25.00
CA LYS A 131 1.76 16.50 -24.21
C LYS A 131 3.19 16.72 -23.74
N THR A 132 3.94 15.66 -23.46
CA THR A 132 5.36 15.72 -23.11
C THR A 132 6.29 15.87 -24.33
N LYS A 133 5.75 16.11 -25.53
CA LYS A 133 6.46 16.29 -26.81
C LYS A 133 7.17 15.05 -27.34
N PHE A 134 6.74 13.84 -26.97
CA PHE A 134 7.13 12.64 -27.71
C PHE A 134 6.21 12.49 -28.92
N HIS A 135 6.82 12.29 -30.09
CA HIS A 135 6.13 11.98 -31.32
C HIS A 135 6.05 10.47 -31.49
N TRP A 136 4.88 9.98 -31.92
CA TRP A 136 4.57 8.57 -32.13
C TRP A 136 4.94 8.13 -33.53
#